data_AF-A0A849TIP0-F1
#
_entry.id   AF-A0A849TIP0-F1
#
_cell.length_a   1.000
_cell.length_b   1.000
_cell.length_c   1.000
_cell.angle_alpha   90.00
_cell.angle_beta   90.00
_cell.angle_gamma   90.00
#
_symmetry.space_group_name_H-M   'P 1'
#
loop_
_entity.id
_entity.type
_entity.pdbx_description
1 polymer ?
#
loop_
_entity_poly.entity_id
_entity_poly.type
_entity_poly.pdbx_seq_one_letter_code
_entity_poly.pdbx_strand_id
1 'polypeptide(L)'
;TGGLNNPLGAKAIYLGNTLYRIHGTNDPKSIGKAESSGCFRMLNQHVLHLASLVQTGTPVTVVQSLAPKKVAAKVPAKPRAN
;
A
#
# COMPACT_ATOMS: atom_id res chain seq x y z
N THR A 1 13.13 16.37 -7.67
CA THR A 1 12.07 17.39 -7.74
C THR A 1 10.70 16.72 -7.70
N GLY A 2 9.68 17.39 -7.18
CA GLY A 2 8.28 16.95 -7.27
C GLY A 2 7.70 17.21 -8.66
N GLY A 3 6.56 16.60 -8.99
CA GLY A 3 5.85 16.79 -10.27
C GLY A 3 5.20 15.50 -10.80
N LEU A 4 4.42 15.62 -11.88
CA LEU A 4 3.70 14.48 -12.51
C LEU A 4 4.63 13.31 -12.89
N ASN A 5 5.88 13.62 -13.26
CA ASN A 5 6.85 12.61 -13.69
C ASN A 5 7.71 12.05 -12.55
N ASN A 6 7.50 12.49 -11.30
CA ASN A 6 8.24 11.95 -10.16
C ASN A 6 7.76 10.52 -9.87
N PRO A 7 8.63 9.49 -9.92
CA PRO A 7 8.24 8.11 -9.63
C PRO A 7 7.78 7.89 -8.18
N LEU A 8 8.05 8.83 -7.28
CA LEU A 8 7.53 8.82 -5.91
C LEU A 8 6.05 9.25 -5.81
N GLY A 9 5.49 9.77 -6.89
CA GLY A 9 4.10 10.21 -6.95
C GLY A 9 3.80 11.36 -6.00
N ALA A 10 2.59 11.34 -5.45
CA ALA A 10 2.05 12.43 -4.65
C ALA A 10 2.69 12.58 -3.25
N LYS A 11 3.21 11.49 -2.67
CA LYS A 11 3.78 11.48 -1.32
C LYS A 11 4.75 10.31 -1.16
N ALA A 12 5.77 10.49 -0.32
CA ALA A 12 6.65 9.43 0.15
C ALA A 12 6.73 9.46 1.69
N ILE A 13 6.66 8.28 2.29
CA ILE A 13 6.86 8.01 3.73
C ILE A 13 8.14 7.19 3.83
N TYR A 14 9.11 7.71 4.57
CA TYR A 14 10.45 7.14 4.69
C TYR A 14 10.49 6.15 5.85
N LEU A 15 11.09 4.97 5.61
CA LEU A 15 11.20 3.93 6.62
C LEU A 15 12.54 4.08 7.35
N GLY A 16 12.56 4.94 8.37
CA GLY A 16 13.75 5.25 9.16
C GLY A 16 14.93 5.66 8.29
N ASN A 17 16.10 5.12 8.59
CA ASN A 17 17.34 5.35 7.84
C ASN A 17 17.60 4.30 6.74
N THR A 18 16.56 3.63 6.25
CA THR A 18 16.68 2.62 5.19
C THR A 18 16.57 3.23 3.80
N LEU A 19 16.86 2.43 2.76
CA LEU A 19 16.63 2.80 1.36
C LEU A 19 15.15 2.65 0.94
N TYR A 20 14.30 2.09 1.80
CA TYR A 20 12.92 1.75 1.49
C TYR A 20 11.94 2.85 1.87
N ARG A 21 10.86 2.94 1.11
CA ARG A 21 9.81 3.95 1.26
C ARG A 21 8.46 3.34 0.94
N ILE A 22 7.42 3.83 1.60
CA ILE A 22 6.05 3.70 1.12
C ILE A 22 5.75 4.97 0.32
N HIS A 23 5.47 4.85 -0.97
CA HIS A 23 5.28 6.03 -1.82
C HIS A 23 4.17 5.84 -2.85
N GLY A 24 3.73 6.95 -3.44
CA GLY A 24 2.82 6.96 -4.57
C GLY A 24 3.47 6.43 -5.84
N THR A 25 2.90 6.68 -7.00
CA THR A 25 3.53 6.35 -8.29
C THR A 25 2.97 7.23 -9.39
N ASN A 26 3.78 7.49 -10.41
CA ASN A 26 3.33 8.05 -11.69
C ASN A 26 2.91 6.96 -12.69
N ASP A 27 3.14 5.69 -12.38
CA ASP A 27 2.68 4.53 -13.14
C ASP A 27 1.76 3.65 -12.28
N PRO A 28 0.43 3.89 -12.29
CA PRO A 28 -0.54 3.10 -11.54
C PRO A 28 -0.59 1.63 -11.93
N LYS A 29 -0.18 1.27 -13.16
CA LYS A 29 -0.23 -0.12 -13.66
C LYS A 29 0.88 -1.00 -13.09
N SER A 30 1.87 -0.41 -12.43
CA SER A 30 2.92 -1.14 -11.70
C SER A 30 2.48 -1.66 -10.33
N ILE A 31 1.34 -1.21 -9.81
CA ILE A 31 0.85 -1.63 -8.49
C ILE A 31 0.42 -3.10 -8.54
N GLY A 32 0.79 -3.85 -7.50
CA GLY A 32 0.53 -5.28 -7.40
C GLY A 32 1.57 -6.16 -8.12
N LYS A 33 2.65 -5.57 -8.64
CA LYS A 33 3.74 -6.27 -9.32
C LYS A 33 5.07 -6.10 -8.59
N ALA A 34 5.99 -7.04 -8.78
CA ALA A 34 7.33 -7.04 -8.21
C ALA A 34 8.30 -6.15 -9.03
N GLU A 35 7.98 -4.87 -9.21
CA GLU A 35 8.68 -3.93 -10.12
C GLU A 35 9.30 -2.71 -9.39
N SER A 36 9.36 -2.74 -8.06
CA SER A 36 9.65 -1.54 -7.25
C SER A 36 11.07 -1.47 -6.66
N SER A 37 11.94 -2.43 -6.99
CA SER A 37 13.28 -2.57 -6.39
C SER A 37 13.25 -2.55 -4.84
N GLY A 38 12.15 -3.02 -4.26
CA GLY A 38 11.93 -3.15 -2.81
C GLY A 38 11.17 -1.99 -2.14
N CYS A 39 10.91 -0.87 -2.81
CA CYS A 39 9.98 0.14 -2.26
C CYS A 39 8.51 -0.34 -2.34
N PHE A 40 7.62 0.26 -1.56
CA PHE A 40 6.19 -0.10 -1.55
C PHE A 40 5.39 0.96 -2.30
N ARG A 41 4.93 0.63 -3.52
CA ARG A 41 4.12 1.53 -4.34
C ARG A 41 2.64 1.46 -3.96
N MET A 42 2.00 2.61 -3.87
CA MET A 42 0.55 2.77 -3.65
C MET A 42 -0.05 3.69 -4.71
N LEU A 43 -1.37 3.62 -4.87
CA LEU A 43 -2.10 4.66 -5.59
C LEU A 43 -1.90 5.99 -4.87
N ASN A 44 -1.77 7.10 -5.62
CA ASN A 44 -1.52 8.42 -5.05
C ASN A 44 -2.55 8.80 -3.99
N GLN A 45 -3.83 8.53 -4.23
CA GLN A 45 -4.90 8.72 -3.26
C GLN A 45 -4.70 7.91 -1.97
N HIS A 46 -4.22 6.67 -2.05
CA HIS A 46 -4.04 5.82 -0.88
C HIS A 46 -2.82 6.20 -0.06
N VAL A 47 -1.70 6.61 -0.68
CA VAL A 47 -0.53 7.09 0.09
C VAL A 47 -0.82 8.42 0.77
N LEU A 48 -1.62 9.30 0.16
CA LEU A 48 -2.06 10.54 0.79
C LEU A 48 -2.94 10.26 2.01
N HIS A 49 -3.90 9.34 1.87
CA HIS A 49 -4.74 8.91 2.98
C HIS A 49 -3.90 8.28 4.10
N LEU A 50 -3.00 7.34 3.79
CA LEU A 50 -2.11 6.75 4.78
C LEU A 50 -1.28 7.82 5.51
N ALA A 51 -0.70 8.77 4.76
CA ALA A 51 0.11 9.84 5.33
C ALA A 51 -0.69 10.82 6.22
N SER A 52 -2.02 10.87 6.11
CA SER A 52 -2.86 11.63 7.03
C SER A 52 -3.14 10.91 8.36
N LEU A 53 -2.95 9.59 8.40
CA LEU A 53 -3.23 8.75 9.57
C LEU A 53 -1.99 8.46 10.42
N VAL A 54 -0.81 8.38 9.79
CA VAL A 54 0.43 7.96 10.45
C VAL A 54 1.31 9.16 10.82
N GLN A 55 2.12 8.97 11.86
CA GLN A 55 3.09 9.96 12.34
C GLN A 55 4.50 9.40 12.22
N THR A 56 5.51 10.26 12.28
CA THR A 56 6.90 9.82 12.40
C THR A 56 7.04 8.92 13.62
N GLY A 57 7.67 7.76 13.45
CA GLY A 57 7.82 6.74 14.51
C GLY A 57 6.71 5.68 14.54
N THR A 58 5.67 5.78 13.71
CA THR A 58 4.69 4.69 13.53
C THR A 58 5.42 3.41 13.08
N PRO A 59 5.30 2.28 13.82
CA PRO A 59 5.96 1.03 13.46
C PRO A 59 5.43 0.46 12.14
N VAL A 60 6.34 -0.11 11.34
CA VAL A 60 6.01 -0.82 10.10
C VAL A 60 6.58 -2.23 10.18
N THR A 61 5.71 -3.22 10.04
CA THR A 61 6.10 -4.64 9.96
C THR A 61 5.83 -5.15 8.56
N VAL A 62 6.86 -5.67 7.90
CA VAL A 62 6.76 -6.30 6.57
C VAL A 62 6.70 -7.82 6.76
N VAL A 63 5.67 -8.45 6.21
CA VAL A 63 5.45 -9.90 6.30
C VAL A 63 5.35 -10.50 4.90
N GLN A 64 5.73 -11.77 4.74
CA GLN A 64 5.64 -12.49 3.47
C GLN A 64 4.19 -12.71 3.03
N SER A 65 3.30 -12.92 4.00
CA SER A 65 1.87 -13.00 3.79
C SER A 65 1.17 -12.42 5.02
N LEU A 66 0.04 -11.75 4.79
CA LEU A 66 -0.86 -11.46 5.88
C LEU A 66 -1.35 -12.81 6.40
N ALA A 67 -1.32 -12.99 7.73
CA ALA A 67 -2.02 -14.13 8.34
C ALA A 67 -3.43 -14.17 7.74
N PRO A 68 -3.93 -15.35 7.33
CA PRO A 68 -5.27 -15.44 6.82
C PRO A 68 -6.18 -14.79 7.86
N LYS A 69 -6.88 -13.72 7.46
CA LYS A 69 -8.02 -13.26 8.26
C LYS A 69 -8.83 -14.53 8.48
N LYS A 70 -9.13 -14.88 9.74
CA LYS A 70 -10.29 -15.72 10.00
C LYS A 70 -11.45 -14.93 9.42
N VAL A 71 -11.74 -15.15 8.15
CA VAL A 71 -12.99 -14.72 7.54
C VAL A 71 -13.99 -15.52 8.34
N ALA A 72 -14.60 -14.88 9.33
CA ALA A 72 -15.69 -15.48 10.07
C ALA A 72 -16.65 -16.00 9.00
N ALA A 73 -16.74 -17.32 8.90
CA ALA A 73 -17.54 -18.02 7.91
C ALA A 73 -19.00 -17.66 8.17
N LYS A 74 -19.46 -16.55 7.62
CA LYS A 74 -20.87 -16.16 7.62
C LYS A 74 -21.18 -15.16 6.52
N VAL A 75 -20.93 -15.57 5.28
CA VAL A 75 -21.87 -15.18 4.22
C VAL A 75 -22.90 -16.30 4.20
N PRO A 76 -24.12 -16.11 4.74
CA PRO A 76 -25.16 -17.12 4.58
C PRO A 76 -25.38 -17.29 3.08
N ALA A 77 -25.29 -18.54 2.61
CA ALA A 77 -25.67 -18.87 1.25
C ALA A 77 -27.10 -18.37 1.02
N LYS A 78 -27.27 -17.42 0.09
CA LYS A 78 -28.60 -17.07 -0.39
C LYS A 78 -29.19 -18.34 -0.99
N PRO A 79 -30.32 -18.87 -0.49
CA PRO A 79 -30.93 -20.04 -1.11
C PRO A 79 -31.32 -19.64 -2.53
N ARG A 80 -30.83 -20.42 -3.50
CA ARG A 80 -31.24 -20.30 -4.89
C ARG A 80 -32.71 -20.72 -4.91
N ALA A 81 -33.60 -19.78 -5.22
CA ALA A 81 -35.01 -20.10 -5.45
C ALA A 81 -35.12 -20.98 -6.70
N ASN A 82 -36.09 -21.91 -6.66
CA ASN A 82 -36.36 -22.98 -7.61
C ASN A 82 -36.36 -22.55 -9.08
#